data_AF-A0AAE6X2D0-F1
#
_entry.id   AF-A0AAE6X2D0-F1
#
_cell.length_a   1.000
_cell.length_b   1.000
_cell.length_c   1.000
_cell.angle_alpha   90.00
_cell.angle_beta   90.00
_cell.angle_gamma   90.00
#
_symmetry.space_group_name_H-M   'P 1'
#
loop_
_entity.id
_entity.type
_entity.pdbx_description
1 polymer ?
#
loop_
_entity_poly.entity_id
_entity_poly.type
_entity_poly.pdbx_seq_one_letter_code
_entity_poly.pdbx_strand_id
1 'polypeptide(L)'
;MKYHHIFKAVSEKISEVLHIQDETTKELYTTIVKQLAPGNDYTFTEIMKEYLAEYQQKSFKFYHHQRHSGFIVNRIEEGLEVIEVNEDTRFVTGDIITHLSGDSVDVLSDRYRKLLFHDAFEKQEWASLILKQHDAEIRRGSEHYHFTLNSYAIPEAQVINRDGSQQIIIYAPEQLALIQENINRDTPIILDLRYTKGIQDLYDIQPEIILISRHTEGRAEAYASKSSAIKVGEETFGALSTYETIELGPYTFEYGVTGERTAYPDVEIDNEAAQDKILEFAVNHVRNI
;
A
#
# COMPACT_ATOMS: atom_id res chain seq x y z
N MET A 1 1.70 15.23 -23.58
CA MET A 1 2.61 16.15 -22.86
C MET A 1 3.99 15.50 -22.86
N LYS A 2 5.10 16.24 -23.00
CA LYS A 2 6.45 15.64 -23.01
C LYS A 2 6.89 15.34 -21.57
N TYR A 3 7.53 14.20 -21.30
CA TYR A 3 7.94 13.77 -19.95
C TYR A 3 8.66 14.84 -19.11
N HIS A 4 9.57 15.61 -19.71
CA HIS A 4 10.26 16.69 -19.00
C HIS A 4 9.33 17.80 -18.44
N HIS A 5 8.16 18.04 -19.04
CA HIS A 5 7.18 18.98 -18.49
C HIS A 5 6.47 18.40 -17.27
N ILE A 6 6.18 17.09 -17.30
CA ILE A 6 5.57 16.36 -16.18
C ILE A 6 6.55 16.35 -15.01
N PHE A 7 7.81 15.96 -15.25
CA PHE A 7 8.87 16.01 -14.25
C PHE A 7 9.02 17.41 -13.64
N LYS A 8 9.06 18.46 -14.49
CA LYS A 8 9.16 19.84 -14.02
C LYS A 8 8.01 20.20 -13.07
N ALA A 9 6.76 19.92 -13.46
CA ALA A 9 5.59 20.20 -12.63
C ALA A 9 5.64 19.49 -11.27
N VAL A 10 6.04 18.21 -11.24
CA VAL A 10 6.21 17.45 -9.99
C VAL A 10 7.33 18.04 -9.14
N SER A 11 8.51 18.30 -9.72
CA SER A 11 9.65 18.85 -8.98
C SER A 11 9.36 20.23 -8.37
N GLU A 12 8.64 21.09 -9.09
CA GLU A 12 8.24 22.41 -8.59
C GLU A 12 7.26 22.28 -7.43
N LYS A 13 6.30 21.35 -7.52
CA LYS A 13 5.36 21.10 -6.42
C LYS A 13 6.06 20.55 -5.18
N ILE A 14 7.03 19.64 -5.34
CA ILE A 14 7.80 19.11 -4.20
C ILE A 14 8.58 20.22 -3.50
N SER A 15 9.25 21.11 -4.26
CA SER A 15 9.95 22.25 -3.69
C SER A 15 9.02 23.21 -2.94
N GLU A 16 7.79 23.40 -3.43
CA GLU A 16 6.77 24.19 -2.75
C GLU A 16 6.34 23.56 -1.43
N VAL A 17 6.01 22.26 -1.43
CA VAL A 17 5.47 21.52 -0.28
C VAL A 17 6.52 21.30 0.80
N LEU A 18 7.73 20.87 0.42
CA LEU A 18 8.79 20.56 1.39
C LEU A 18 9.62 21.78 1.78
N HIS A 19 9.48 22.90 1.06
CA HIS A 19 10.36 24.07 1.19
C HIS A 19 11.85 23.73 1.01
N ILE A 20 12.15 22.75 0.15
CA ILE A 20 13.52 22.28 -0.15
C ILE A 20 13.94 22.72 -1.56
N GLN A 21 15.19 23.16 -1.68
CA GLN A 21 15.85 23.45 -2.95
C GLN A 21 17.03 22.49 -3.14
N ASP A 22 16.77 21.34 -3.74
CA ASP A 22 17.80 20.39 -4.17
C ASP A 22 17.99 20.46 -5.69
N GLU A 23 18.70 21.50 -6.12
CA GLU A 23 18.92 21.77 -7.55
C GLU A 23 19.82 20.70 -8.21
N THR A 24 20.73 20.08 -7.46
CA THR A 24 21.62 19.04 -7.99
C THR A 24 20.84 17.79 -8.38
N THR A 25 20.01 17.27 -7.46
CA THR A 25 19.14 16.12 -7.75
C THR A 25 18.17 16.45 -8.89
N LYS A 26 17.55 17.63 -8.85
CA LYS A 26 16.63 18.08 -9.89
C LYS A 26 17.27 18.16 -11.27
N GLU A 27 18.51 18.66 -11.37
CA GLU A 27 19.23 18.76 -12.65
C GLU A 27 19.60 17.37 -13.21
N LEU A 28 20.03 16.45 -12.33
CA LEU A 28 20.32 15.07 -12.70
C LEU A 28 19.11 14.38 -13.34
N TYR A 29 17.97 14.36 -12.64
CA TYR A 29 16.76 13.70 -13.14
C TYR A 29 16.15 14.44 -14.34
N THR A 30 16.28 15.77 -14.42
CA THR A 30 15.92 16.54 -15.63
C THR A 30 16.68 16.04 -16.86
N THR A 31 17.99 15.78 -16.70
CA THR A 31 18.84 15.28 -17.79
C THR A 31 18.43 13.88 -18.22
N ILE A 32 18.21 12.98 -17.26
CA ILE A 32 17.74 11.60 -17.52
C ILE A 32 16.41 11.63 -18.29
N VAL A 33 15.42 12.38 -17.82
CA VAL A 33 14.07 12.45 -18.42
C VAL A 33 14.10 13.05 -19.83
N LYS A 34 14.99 14.03 -20.10
CA LYS A 34 15.14 14.62 -21.44
C LYS A 34 15.71 13.63 -22.47
N GLN A 35 16.49 12.66 -22.03
CA GLN A 35 17.10 11.64 -22.88
C GLN A 35 16.18 10.43 -23.10
N LEU A 36 15.12 10.29 -22.31
CA LEU A 36 14.19 9.18 -22.42
C LEU A 36 13.40 9.23 -23.74
N ALA A 37 13.37 8.09 -24.44
CA ALA A 37 12.60 7.94 -25.67
C ALA A 37 11.09 8.17 -25.41
N PRO A 38 10.36 8.88 -26.29
CA PRO A 38 8.91 9.03 -26.17
C PRO A 38 8.19 7.68 -26.16
N GLY A 39 7.11 7.57 -25.39
CA GLY A 39 6.26 6.36 -25.32
C GLY A 39 6.80 5.27 -24.39
N ASN A 40 7.89 5.52 -23.67
CA ASN A 40 8.41 4.62 -22.64
C ASN A 40 7.82 4.95 -21.25
N ASP A 41 6.50 4.82 -21.13
CA ASP A 41 5.73 5.27 -19.95
C ASP A 41 6.11 4.51 -18.68
N TYR A 42 6.43 3.22 -18.81
CA TYR A 42 6.92 2.40 -17.70
C TYR A 42 8.23 2.93 -17.15
N THR A 43 9.26 3.08 -18.00
CA THR A 43 10.58 3.56 -17.56
C THR A 43 10.48 4.98 -16.99
N PHE A 44 9.65 5.84 -17.58
CA PHE A 44 9.40 7.17 -17.02
C PHE A 44 8.81 7.10 -15.62
N THR A 45 7.80 6.24 -15.39
CA THR A 45 7.18 6.04 -14.07
C THR A 45 8.21 5.57 -13.04
N GLU A 46 9.11 4.66 -13.42
CA GLU A 46 10.14 4.15 -12.53
C GLU A 46 11.19 5.22 -12.18
N ILE A 47 11.62 6.03 -13.15
CA ILE A 47 12.49 7.20 -12.90
C ILE A 47 11.83 8.18 -11.93
N MET A 48 10.53 8.44 -12.09
CA MET A 48 9.79 9.31 -11.18
C MET A 48 9.73 8.74 -9.76
N LYS A 49 9.48 7.44 -9.58
CA LYS A 49 9.51 6.80 -8.25
C LYS A 49 10.89 6.88 -7.60
N GLU A 50 11.96 6.67 -8.37
CA GLU A 50 13.34 6.81 -7.87
C GLU A 50 13.65 8.24 -7.42
N TYR A 51 13.18 9.24 -8.17
CA TYR A 51 13.27 10.64 -7.81
C TYR A 51 12.48 10.97 -6.54
N LEU A 52 11.23 10.52 -6.44
CA LEU A 52 10.41 10.76 -5.24
C LEU A 52 11.03 10.14 -3.98
N ALA A 53 11.65 8.97 -4.12
CA ALA A 53 12.33 8.32 -3.02
C ALA A 53 13.55 9.10 -2.52
N GLU A 54 14.09 10.10 -3.23
CA GLU A 54 15.14 10.97 -2.67
C GLU A 54 14.65 11.74 -1.43
N TYR A 55 13.34 12.01 -1.36
CA TYR A 55 12.74 12.82 -0.30
C TYR A 55 12.25 12.01 0.91
N GLN A 56 12.25 10.67 0.79
CA GLN A 56 11.81 9.76 1.85
C GLN A 56 10.44 10.12 2.43
N GLN A 57 9.53 10.63 1.59
CA GLN A 57 8.14 10.93 1.96
C GLN A 57 7.25 9.76 1.53
N LYS A 58 6.68 9.05 2.51
CA LYS A 58 5.75 7.92 2.28
C LYS A 58 4.47 8.34 1.57
N SER A 59 4.05 9.59 1.77
CA SER A 59 2.85 10.20 1.20
C SER A 59 3.00 10.61 -0.27
N PHE A 60 4.20 10.51 -0.87
CA PHE A 60 4.42 10.86 -2.26
C PHE A 60 4.26 9.64 -3.18
N LYS A 61 3.33 9.71 -4.12
CA LYS A 61 3.09 8.64 -5.09
C LYS A 61 2.99 9.17 -6.50
N PHE A 62 3.61 8.46 -7.42
CA PHE A 62 3.52 8.73 -8.85
C PHE A 62 3.20 7.45 -9.61
N TYR A 63 2.14 7.47 -10.40
CA TYR A 63 1.74 6.33 -11.20
C TYR A 63 1.02 6.74 -12.47
N HIS A 64 1.04 5.82 -13.44
CA HIS A 64 0.23 5.89 -14.66
C HIS A 64 -1.12 5.19 -14.45
N HIS A 65 -1.09 3.96 -13.95
CA HIS A 65 -2.25 3.20 -13.50
C HIS A 65 -1.90 2.47 -12.20
N GLN A 66 -2.82 2.42 -11.25
CA GLN A 66 -2.65 1.59 -10.05
C GLN A 66 -2.70 0.11 -10.46
N ARG A 67 -1.74 -0.66 -9.97
CA ARG A 67 -1.60 -2.11 -10.22
C ARG A 67 -1.36 -2.81 -8.90
N HIS A 68 -1.75 -4.08 -8.84
CA HIS A 68 -1.59 -4.93 -7.67
C HIS A 68 -0.85 -6.23 -8.02
N SER A 69 -0.08 -6.80 -7.10
CA SER A 69 0.65 -8.08 -7.28
C SER A 69 -0.25 -9.30 -7.18
N GLY A 70 -1.48 -9.13 -6.72
CA GLY A 70 -2.44 -10.21 -6.48
C GLY A 70 -2.30 -10.88 -5.12
N PHE A 71 -1.35 -10.42 -4.30
CA PHE A 71 -1.07 -10.85 -2.94
C PHE A 71 -0.32 -9.74 -2.19
N ILE A 72 -0.33 -9.81 -0.86
CA ILE A 72 0.35 -8.89 0.05
C ILE A 72 1.36 -9.66 0.88
N VAL A 73 2.48 -9.03 1.20
CA VAL A 73 3.58 -9.65 1.94
C VAL A 73 4.01 -8.83 3.15
N ASN A 74 4.52 -9.53 4.17
CA ASN A 74 5.36 -8.96 5.21
C ASN A 74 6.80 -9.43 5.03
N ARG A 75 7.77 -8.56 5.29
CA ARG A 75 9.17 -8.98 5.38
C ARG A 75 9.42 -9.63 6.73
N ILE A 76 9.90 -10.87 6.70
CA ILE A 76 10.39 -11.63 7.85
C ILE A 76 11.88 -11.92 7.66
N GLU A 77 12.55 -12.60 8.60
CA GLU A 77 13.98 -12.91 8.47
C GLU A 77 14.27 -13.75 7.21
N GLU A 78 13.45 -14.80 6.98
CA GLU A 78 13.67 -15.79 5.92
C GLU A 78 13.26 -15.35 4.51
N GLY A 79 12.49 -14.27 4.37
CA GLY A 79 11.96 -13.84 3.07
C GLY A 79 10.82 -12.83 3.16
N LEU A 80 10.00 -12.78 2.12
CA LEU A 80 8.71 -12.11 2.16
C LEU A 80 7.62 -13.16 2.38
N GLU A 81 6.99 -13.14 3.55
CA GLU A 81 5.86 -14.00 3.86
C GLU A 81 4.59 -13.43 3.21
N VAL A 82 3.90 -14.25 2.43
CA VAL A 82 2.58 -13.92 1.89
C VAL A 82 1.56 -13.94 3.02
N ILE A 83 0.94 -12.79 3.29
CA ILE A 83 -0.04 -12.63 4.37
C ILE A 83 -1.48 -12.55 3.87
N GLU A 84 -1.67 -12.19 2.61
CA GLU A 84 -2.98 -12.15 1.96
C GLU A 84 -2.83 -12.52 0.47
N VAL A 85 -3.81 -13.26 -0.06
CA VAL A 85 -3.90 -13.58 -1.49
C VAL A 85 -5.27 -13.14 -1.99
N ASN A 86 -5.28 -12.24 -2.96
CA ASN A 86 -6.53 -11.64 -3.47
C ASN A 86 -6.87 -12.14 -4.88
N GLU A 87 -5.86 -12.33 -5.73
CA GLU A 87 -6.05 -12.64 -7.16
C GLU A 87 -5.19 -13.82 -7.63
N ASP A 88 -3.92 -13.87 -7.24
CA ASP A 88 -2.99 -14.90 -7.72
C ASP A 88 -3.04 -16.17 -6.86
N THR A 89 -4.05 -16.99 -7.12
CA THR A 89 -4.34 -18.24 -6.38
C THR A 89 -3.25 -19.33 -6.44
N ARG A 90 -2.14 -19.10 -7.15
CA ARG A 90 -0.96 -19.97 -7.09
C ARG A 90 -0.20 -19.80 -5.77
N PHE A 91 -0.23 -18.58 -5.22
CA PHE A 91 0.26 -18.26 -3.89
C PHE A 91 -0.78 -18.67 -2.84
N VAL A 92 -0.28 -18.97 -1.65
CA VAL A 92 -1.11 -19.23 -0.47
C VAL A 92 -0.51 -18.45 0.70
N THR A 93 -1.36 -17.96 1.61
CA THR A 93 -0.91 -17.34 2.86
C THR A 93 0.06 -18.27 3.61
N GLY A 94 1.19 -17.72 4.05
CA GLY A 94 2.30 -18.44 4.68
C GLY A 94 3.40 -18.90 3.71
N ASP A 95 3.22 -18.70 2.40
CA ASP A 95 4.32 -18.88 1.43
C ASP A 95 5.44 -17.88 1.68
N ILE A 96 6.70 -18.33 1.64
CA ILE A 96 7.87 -17.46 1.80
C ILE A 96 8.55 -17.25 0.46
N ILE A 97 8.48 -16.03 -0.07
CA ILE A 97 9.26 -15.62 -1.25
C ILE A 97 10.70 -15.38 -0.79
N THR A 98 11.63 -16.10 -1.39
CA THR A 98 13.06 -16.06 -1.04
C THR A 98 13.90 -15.29 -2.07
N HIS A 99 13.48 -15.33 -3.34
CA HIS A 99 14.12 -14.62 -4.44
C HIS A 99 13.08 -13.99 -5.35
N LEU A 100 13.43 -12.87 -5.97
CA LEU A 100 12.68 -12.25 -7.04
C LEU A 100 13.62 -12.03 -8.23
N SER A 101 13.25 -12.57 -9.39
CA SER A 101 14.04 -12.51 -10.63
C SER A 101 15.53 -12.84 -10.44
N GLY A 102 15.79 -13.90 -9.66
CA GLY A 102 17.11 -14.47 -9.41
C GLY A 102 17.92 -13.81 -8.28
N ASP A 103 17.51 -12.64 -7.80
CA ASP A 103 18.15 -11.98 -6.65
C ASP A 103 17.42 -12.36 -5.35
N SER A 104 18.18 -12.60 -4.28
CA SER A 104 17.57 -12.86 -2.96
C SER A 104 16.89 -11.61 -2.41
N VAL A 105 15.88 -11.80 -1.57
CA VAL A 105 15.18 -10.69 -0.91
C VAL A 105 16.15 -9.80 -0.13
N ASP A 106 17.17 -10.36 0.53
CA ASP A 106 18.21 -9.57 1.21
C ASP A 106 18.99 -8.66 0.27
N VAL A 107 19.45 -9.20 -0.86
CA VAL A 107 20.19 -8.43 -1.87
C VAL A 107 19.32 -7.31 -2.44
N LEU A 108 18.03 -7.58 -2.65
CA LEU A 108 17.07 -6.57 -3.13
C LEU A 108 16.77 -5.51 -2.07
N SER A 109 16.64 -5.90 -0.80
CA SER A 109 16.44 -4.98 0.32
C SER A 109 17.60 -3.98 0.40
N ASP A 110 18.84 -4.44 0.28
CA ASP A 110 20.02 -3.58 0.29
C ASP A 110 20.09 -2.68 -0.95
N ARG A 111 19.86 -3.26 -2.14
CA ARG A 111 19.91 -2.52 -3.42
C ARG A 111 18.85 -1.43 -3.51
N TYR A 112 17.64 -1.73 -3.05
CA TYR A 112 16.48 -0.85 -3.14
C TYR A 112 16.10 -0.19 -1.82
N ARG A 113 17.03 -0.14 -0.85
CA ARG A 113 16.80 0.38 0.50
C ARG A 113 16.12 1.75 0.52
N LYS A 114 16.45 2.62 -0.44
CA LYS A 114 15.84 3.95 -0.59
C LYS A 114 14.36 3.88 -0.97
N LEU A 115 13.99 2.99 -1.89
CA LEU A 115 12.59 2.75 -2.29
C LEU A 115 11.77 2.10 -1.17
N LEU A 116 12.47 1.43 -0.25
CA LEU A 116 11.91 0.87 0.98
C LEU A 116 11.98 1.85 2.16
N PHE A 117 12.09 3.15 1.89
CA PHE A 117 12.10 4.25 2.87
C PHE A 117 13.17 4.15 3.98
N HIS A 118 14.25 3.41 3.73
CA HIS A 118 15.26 3.06 4.74
C HIS A 118 14.67 2.43 6.02
N ASP A 119 13.46 1.88 5.94
CA ASP A 119 12.75 1.34 7.08
C ASP A 119 13.45 0.09 7.65
N ALA A 120 13.16 -0.18 8.92
CA ALA A 120 13.46 -1.48 9.52
C ALA A 120 12.76 -2.58 8.70
N PHE A 121 13.38 -3.76 8.62
CA PHE A 121 13.00 -4.76 7.62
C PHE A 121 11.51 -5.09 7.69
N GLU A 122 10.96 -5.23 8.90
CA GLU A 122 9.57 -5.56 9.16
C GLU A 122 8.58 -4.50 8.64
N LYS A 123 8.99 -3.23 8.51
CA LYS A 123 8.13 -2.12 8.05
C LYS A 123 8.25 -1.83 6.56
N GLN A 124 9.09 -2.57 5.84
CA GLN A 124 9.34 -2.35 4.42
C GLN A 124 8.10 -2.63 3.56
N GLU A 125 7.76 -1.70 2.67
CA GLU A 125 6.66 -1.85 1.70
C GLU A 125 7.19 -2.43 0.38
N TRP A 126 6.84 -3.69 0.09
CA TRP A 126 7.41 -4.43 -1.03
C TRP A 126 6.56 -4.45 -2.29
N ALA A 127 5.30 -3.98 -2.26
CA ALA A 127 4.39 -4.12 -3.39
C ALA A 127 4.94 -3.45 -4.65
N SER A 128 5.52 -2.25 -4.51
CA SER A 128 6.09 -1.53 -5.64
C SER A 128 7.30 -2.24 -6.26
N LEU A 129 8.12 -2.93 -5.45
CA LEU A 129 9.29 -3.67 -5.92
C LEU A 129 8.90 -4.98 -6.56
N ILE A 130 7.96 -5.74 -5.98
CA ILE A 130 7.44 -6.99 -6.53
C ILE A 130 6.89 -6.78 -7.94
N LEU A 131 6.16 -5.68 -8.16
CA LEU A 131 5.62 -5.32 -9.48
C LEU A 131 6.68 -5.02 -10.55
N LYS A 132 7.95 -4.83 -10.19
CA LYS A 132 9.06 -4.69 -11.14
C LYS A 132 9.68 -6.02 -11.54
N GLN A 133 9.35 -7.10 -10.84
CA GLN A 133 9.99 -8.39 -11.01
C GLN A 133 9.19 -9.26 -11.99
N HIS A 134 9.88 -10.22 -12.60
CA HIS A 134 9.27 -11.13 -13.57
C HIS A 134 8.84 -12.46 -12.93
N ASP A 135 9.51 -12.89 -11.87
CA ASP A 135 9.35 -14.21 -11.28
C ASP A 135 9.76 -14.22 -9.80
N ALA A 136 9.30 -15.24 -9.09
CA ALA A 136 9.56 -15.44 -7.67
C ALA A 136 9.92 -16.91 -7.38
N GLU A 137 10.91 -17.12 -6.51
CA GLU A 137 11.18 -18.42 -5.89
C GLU A 137 10.58 -18.48 -4.50
N ILE A 138 9.76 -19.50 -4.26
CA ILE A 138 8.89 -19.60 -3.10
C ILE A 138 9.18 -20.86 -2.33
N ARG A 139 9.12 -20.78 -1.01
CA ARG A 139 9.19 -21.92 -0.10
C ARG A 139 7.85 -22.08 0.62
N ARG A 140 7.26 -23.27 0.51
CA ARG A 140 6.02 -23.67 1.20
C ARG A 140 6.30 -24.92 2.01
N GLY A 141 6.45 -24.78 3.31
CA GLY A 141 6.95 -25.86 4.16
C GLY A 141 8.35 -26.33 3.69
N SER A 142 8.45 -27.59 3.25
CA SER A 142 9.67 -28.18 2.69
C SER A 142 9.75 -28.13 1.16
N GLU A 143 8.72 -27.65 0.49
CA GLU A 143 8.63 -27.61 -0.96
C GLU A 143 9.07 -26.25 -1.52
N HIS A 144 9.63 -26.27 -2.73
CA HIS A 144 10.09 -25.10 -3.45
C HIS A 144 9.35 -24.96 -4.77
N TYR A 145 8.93 -23.74 -5.08
CA TYR A 145 8.16 -23.39 -6.26
C TYR A 145 8.82 -22.22 -6.98
N HIS A 146 8.56 -22.12 -8.28
CA HIS A 146 8.95 -20.98 -9.11
C HIS A 146 7.73 -20.50 -9.88
N PHE A 147 7.33 -19.25 -9.66
CA PHE A 147 6.17 -18.65 -10.34
C PHE A 147 6.57 -17.39 -11.09
N THR A 148 6.13 -17.26 -12.34
CA THR A 148 6.11 -15.97 -13.03
C THR A 148 5.09 -15.04 -12.36
N LEU A 149 5.49 -13.81 -12.09
CA LEU A 149 4.66 -12.78 -11.47
C LEU A 149 3.82 -12.04 -12.52
N ASN A 150 2.60 -11.68 -12.14
CA ASN A 150 1.66 -10.93 -12.97
C ASN A 150 1.22 -9.66 -12.25
N SER A 151 0.61 -8.74 -13.00
CA SER A 151 -0.05 -7.57 -12.44
C SER A 151 -1.56 -7.66 -12.61
N TYR A 152 -2.28 -7.31 -11.56
CA TYR A 152 -3.73 -7.40 -11.46
C TYR A 152 -4.34 -6.01 -11.22
N ALA A 153 -5.66 -5.92 -11.43
CA ALA A 153 -6.44 -4.80 -10.95
C ALA A 153 -6.51 -4.82 -9.41
N ILE A 154 -6.98 -3.72 -8.82
CA ILE A 154 -7.28 -3.68 -7.39
C ILE A 154 -8.42 -4.67 -7.10
N PRO A 155 -8.31 -5.52 -6.06
CA PRO A 155 -9.35 -6.51 -5.75
C PRO A 155 -10.70 -5.83 -5.44
N GLU A 156 -11.80 -6.52 -5.73
CA GLU A 156 -13.14 -6.01 -5.42
C GLU A 156 -13.41 -5.97 -3.91
N ALA A 157 -14.19 -4.97 -3.48
CA ALA A 157 -14.65 -4.88 -2.10
C ALA A 157 -15.66 -5.97 -1.75
N GLN A 158 -15.68 -6.39 -0.48
CA GLN A 158 -16.50 -7.50 -0.01
C GLN A 158 -17.32 -7.10 1.22
N VAL A 159 -18.56 -7.58 1.28
CA VAL A 159 -19.41 -7.54 2.48
C VAL A 159 -19.70 -8.98 2.89
N ILE A 160 -19.16 -9.39 4.03
CA ILE A 160 -19.24 -10.76 4.53
C ILE A 160 -20.10 -10.76 5.79
N ASN A 161 -21.22 -11.47 5.75
CA ASN A 161 -22.02 -11.71 6.95
C ASN A 161 -21.27 -12.65 7.89
N ARG A 162 -21.08 -12.19 9.12
CA ARG A 162 -20.53 -12.96 10.25
C ARG A 162 -21.64 -13.18 11.27
N ASP A 163 -21.41 -14.10 12.20
CA ASP A 163 -22.41 -14.38 13.23
C ASP A 163 -22.48 -13.21 14.23
N GLY A 164 -23.55 -12.41 14.09
CA GLY A 164 -23.83 -11.20 14.86
C GLY A 164 -23.30 -9.89 14.28
N SER A 165 -22.61 -9.90 13.14
CA SER A 165 -21.96 -8.71 12.55
C SER A 165 -21.78 -8.83 11.03
N GLN A 166 -21.34 -7.76 10.38
CA GLN A 166 -20.85 -7.77 9.00
C GLN A 166 -19.41 -7.29 8.94
N GLN A 167 -18.57 -7.98 8.19
CA GLN A 167 -17.22 -7.53 7.85
C GLN A 167 -17.24 -6.88 6.48
N ILE A 168 -16.71 -5.67 6.38
CA ILE A 168 -16.56 -4.93 5.13
C ILE A 168 -15.07 -4.83 4.82
N ILE A 169 -14.65 -5.38 3.69
CA ILE A 169 -13.24 -5.36 3.25
C ILE A 169 -13.14 -4.45 2.04
N ILE A 170 -12.25 -3.45 2.11
CA ILE A 170 -11.95 -2.55 1.00
C ILE A 170 -10.43 -2.42 0.81
N TYR A 171 -10.00 -2.22 -0.43
CA TYR A 171 -8.59 -2.04 -0.82
C TYR A 171 -8.30 -0.62 -1.30
N ALA A 172 -9.35 0.12 -1.70
CA ALA A 172 -9.29 1.54 -2.01
C ALA A 172 -10.50 2.27 -1.40
N PRO A 173 -10.33 3.50 -0.87
CA PRO A 173 -11.41 4.23 -0.19
C PRO A 173 -12.70 4.40 -1.00
N GLU A 174 -12.58 4.65 -2.31
CA GLU A 174 -13.71 4.86 -3.21
C GLU A 174 -14.62 3.64 -3.35
N GLN A 175 -14.13 2.43 -3.05
CA GLN A 175 -14.92 1.21 -3.16
C GLN A 175 -16.11 1.20 -2.20
N LEU A 176 -15.99 1.88 -1.05
CA LEU A 176 -17.06 1.92 -0.06
C LEU A 176 -18.34 2.56 -0.62
N ALA A 177 -18.22 3.59 -1.46
CA ALA A 177 -19.35 4.22 -2.14
C ALA A 177 -20.02 3.29 -3.16
N LEU A 178 -19.27 2.36 -3.76
CA LEU A 178 -19.77 1.40 -4.74
C LEU A 178 -20.57 0.27 -4.11
N ILE A 179 -20.25 -0.10 -2.86
CA ILE A 179 -20.90 -1.20 -2.14
C ILE A 179 -21.93 -0.74 -1.10
N GLN A 180 -22.19 0.57 -1.00
CA GLN A 180 -23.02 1.15 0.07
C GLN A 180 -24.43 0.54 0.17
N GLU A 181 -25.02 0.12 -0.95
CA GLU A 181 -26.35 -0.49 -1.00
C GLU A 181 -26.37 -1.92 -0.44
N ASN A 182 -25.21 -2.57 -0.36
CA ASN A 182 -25.05 -3.92 0.18
C ASN A 182 -24.80 -3.94 1.69
N ILE A 183 -24.62 -2.78 2.32
CA ILE A 183 -24.27 -2.65 3.74
C ILE A 183 -25.56 -2.55 4.57
N ASN A 184 -25.75 -3.50 5.50
CA ASN A 184 -26.88 -3.46 6.41
C ASN A 184 -26.56 -2.61 7.65
N ARG A 185 -26.89 -1.32 7.64
CA ARG A 185 -26.53 -0.40 8.75
C ARG A 185 -27.15 -0.74 10.12
N ASP A 186 -28.10 -1.67 10.18
CA ASP A 186 -28.69 -2.15 11.45
C ASP A 186 -27.89 -3.32 12.07
N THR A 187 -26.86 -3.81 11.38
CA THR A 187 -25.97 -4.88 11.86
C THR A 187 -24.61 -4.28 12.21
N PRO A 188 -24.01 -4.64 13.36
CA PRO A 188 -22.66 -4.17 13.71
C PRO A 188 -21.64 -4.42 12.60
N ILE A 189 -20.80 -3.43 12.33
CA ILE A 189 -19.83 -3.36 11.25
C ILE A 189 -18.40 -3.48 11.81
N ILE A 190 -17.68 -4.45 11.26
CA ILE A 190 -16.22 -4.53 11.31
C ILE A 190 -15.71 -4.01 9.97
N LEU A 191 -15.08 -2.84 9.95
CA LEU A 191 -14.47 -2.28 8.74
C LEU A 191 -13.00 -2.69 8.66
N ASP A 192 -12.68 -3.55 7.71
CA ASP A 192 -11.32 -4.04 7.48
C ASP A 192 -10.56 -3.10 6.54
N LEU A 193 -9.67 -2.29 7.12
CA LEU A 193 -8.82 -1.34 6.40
C LEU A 193 -7.36 -1.80 6.31
N ARG A 194 -7.06 -3.04 6.72
CA ARG A 194 -5.67 -3.52 6.87
C ARG A 194 -4.84 -3.32 5.61
N TYR A 195 -5.46 -3.43 4.45
CA TYR A 195 -4.79 -3.35 3.15
C TYR A 195 -5.30 -2.21 2.27
N THR A 196 -6.07 -1.29 2.85
CA THR A 196 -6.62 -0.15 2.12
C THR A 196 -5.55 0.90 1.89
N LYS A 197 -5.36 1.27 0.62
CA LYS A 197 -4.46 2.35 0.20
C LYS A 197 -5.21 3.35 -0.66
N GLY A 198 -4.90 4.64 -0.49
CA GLY A 198 -5.44 5.68 -1.37
C GLY A 198 -5.69 7.00 -0.65
N ILE A 199 -6.05 8.01 -1.44
CA ILE A 199 -6.16 9.40 -0.97
C ILE A 199 -7.57 9.98 -1.02
N GLN A 200 -8.55 9.21 -1.48
CA GLN A 200 -9.95 9.61 -1.48
C GLN A 200 -10.53 9.46 -0.07
N ASP A 201 -11.42 10.38 0.31
CA ASP A 201 -12.09 10.26 1.61
C ASP A 201 -13.05 9.06 1.60
N LEU A 202 -13.10 8.33 2.71
CA LEU A 202 -14.03 7.22 2.86
C LEU A 202 -15.46 7.75 2.98
N TYR A 203 -16.40 7.05 2.34
CA TYR A 203 -17.83 7.32 2.47
C TYR A 203 -18.30 7.16 3.93
N ASP A 204 -19.33 7.93 4.33
CA ASP A 204 -19.79 7.97 5.72
C ASP A 204 -20.40 6.63 6.17
N ILE A 205 -19.62 5.93 6.99
CA ILE A 205 -19.95 4.71 7.68
C ILE A 205 -19.53 4.85 9.15
N GLN A 206 -20.28 4.20 10.05
CA GLN A 206 -20.05 4.25 11.49
C GLN A 206 -19.79 2.83 11.99
N PRO A 207 -18.55 2.32 11.85
CA PRO A 207 -18.20 0.98 12.32
C PRO A 207 -18.00 0.96 13.83
N GLU A 208 -18.26 -0.19 14.45
CA GLU A 208 -17.91 -0.46 15.84
C GLU A 208 -16.42 -0.75 15.98
N ILE A 209 -15.85 -1.46 14.99
CA ILE A 209 -14.44 -1.84 14.94
C ILE A 209 -13.84 -1.51 13.58
N ILE A 210 -12.61 -0.99 13.59
CA ILE A 210 -11.78 -0.82 12.40
C ILE A 210 -10.53 -1.70 12.54
N LEU A 211 -10.27 -2.54 11.54
CA LEU A 211 -9.03 -3.32 11.47
C LEU A 211 -7.98 -2.52 10.70
N ILE A 212 -6.78 -2.38 11.26
CA ILE A 212 -5.68 -1.65 10.65
C ILE A 212 -4.39 -2.47 10.68
N SER A 213 -3.48 -2.21 9.75
CA SER A 213 -2.17 -2.84 9.72
C SER A 213 -1.10 -1.87 9.20
N ARG A 214 0.15 -2.31 9.20
CA ARG A 214 1.27 -1.59 8.57
C ARG A 214 1.09 -1.29 7.08
N HIS A 215 0.10 -1.92 6.42
CA HIS A 215 -0.27 -1.67 5.02
C HIS A 215 -1.43 -0.68 4.84
N THR A 216 -2.11 -0.28 5.94
CA THR A 216 -3.14 0.75 5.91
C THR A 216 -2.48 2.09 5.64
N GLU A 217 -2.95 2.79 4.59
CA GLU A 217 -2.25 3.96 4.08
C GLU A 217 -3.18 5.11 3.68
N GLY A 218 -2.74 6.34 3.98
CA GLY A 218 -3.30 7.57 3.45
C GLY A 218 -4.63 7.95 4.08
N ARG A 219 -5.69 8.10 3.29
CA ARG A 219 -7.00 8.47 3.85
C ARG A 219 -7.62 7.37 4.69
N ALA A 220 -7.24 6.11 4.49
CA ALA A 220 -7.63 5.04 5.40
C ALA A 220 -7.05 5.28 6.81
N GLU A 221 -5.78 5.71 6.91
CA GLU A 221 -5.16 6.10 8.19
C GLU A 221 -5.87 7.31 8.81
N ALA A 222 -6.17 8.33 7.99
CA ALA A 222 -6.83 9.54 8.45
C ALA A 222 -8.26 9.27 8.95
N TYR A 223 -8.99 8.36 8.30
CA TYR A 223 -10.31 7.92 8.72
C TYR A 223 -10.24 7.14 10.03
N ALA A 224 -9.36 6.13 10.12
CA ALA A 224 -9.17 5.34 11.34
C ALA A 224 -8.77 6.22 12.54
N SER A 225 -7.88 7.19 12.34
CA SER A 225 -7.42 8.10 13.39
C SER A 225 -8.50 9.07 13.91
N LYS A 226 -9.52 9.39 13.12
CA LYS A 226 -10.60 10.32 13.50
C LYS A 226 -11.86 9.61 13.99
N SER A 227 -12.01 8.32 13.68
CA SER A 227 -13.15 7.51 14.08
C SER A 227 -13.19 7.29 15.59
N SER A 228 -14.40 7.18 16.14
CA SER A 228 -14.62 6.73 17.52
C SER A 228 -14.67 5.21 17.67
N ALA A 229 -14.61 4.46 16.55
CA ALA A 229 -14.54 3.01 16.55
C ALA A 229 -13.29 2.50 17.29
N ILE A 230 -13.32 1.26 17.76
CA ILE A 230 -12.14 0.60 18.32
C ILE A 230 -11.23 0.18 17.17
N LYS A 231 -9.96 0.60 17.19
CA LYS A 231 -8.96 0.20 16.20
C LYS A 231 -8.22 -1.03 16.70
N VAL A 232 -8.17 -2.08 15.89
CA VAL A 232 -7.53 -3.36 16.24
C VAL A 232 -6.51 -3.74 15.18
N GLY A 233 -5.32 -4.15 15.60
CA GLY A 233 -4.29 -4.67 14.70
C GLY A 233 -2.92 -4.07 15.00
N GLU A 234 -2.25 -3.57 13.97
CA GLU A 234 -0.88 -3.02 14.06
C GLU A 234 -0.87 -1.50 13.80
N GLU A 235 0.23 -0.83 14.12
CA GLU A 235 0.44 0.54 13.66
C GLU A 235 0.41 0.64 12.12
N THR A 236 -0.05 1.78 11.60
CA THR A 236 -0.22 1.98 10.16
C THR A 236 1.07 2.35 9.43
N PHE A 237 1.02 2.44 8.08
CA PHE A 237 2.20 2.68 7.25
C PHE A 237 2.97 3.96 7.60
N GLY A 238 2.27 4.96 8.12
CA GLY A 238 2.85 6.23 8.55
C GLY A 238 2.75 7.32 7.49
N ALA A 239 1.81 7.24 6.55
CA ALA A 239 1.61 8.25 5.52
C ALA A 239 0.42 9.18 5.84
N LEU A 240 -0.11 9.16 7.07
CA LEU A 240 -1.28 9.94 7.44
C LEU A 240 -1.02 11.44 7.22
N SER A 241 -1.64 11.98 6.19
CA SER A 241 -1.56 13.39 5.80
C SER A 241 -2.90 13.89 5.24
N THR A 242 -3.05 15.20 5.11
CA THR A 242 -3.92 15.79 4.10
C THR A 242 -3.27 15.60 2.74
N TYR A 243 -4.06 15.16 1.75
CA TYR A 243 -3.57 14.87 0.41
C TYR A 243 -4.12 15.83 -0.63
N GLU A 244 -3.29 16.09 -1.63
CA GLU A 244 -3.66 16.74 -2.88
C GLU A 244 -3.17 15.90 -4.07
N THR A 245 -3.71 16.22 -5.25
CA THR A 245 -3.41 15.50 -6.49
C THR A 245 -3.14 16.48 -7.62
N ILE A 246 -2.18 16.14 -8.49
CA ILE A 246 -2.02 16.79 -9.79
C ILE A 246 -2.18 15.74 -10.89
N GLU A 247 -3.16 15.98 -11.77
CA GLU A 247 -3.35 15.21 -13.00
C GLU A 247 -2.45 15.76 -14.11
N LEU A 248 -1.58 14.90 -14.66
CA LEU A 248 -0.53 15.25 -15.61
C LEU A 248 -0.70 14.48 -16.92
N GLY A 249 -1.92 14.47 -17.46
CA GLY A 249 -2.32 13.65 -18.59
C GLY A 249 -2.71 12.26 -18.11
N PRO A 250 -2.04 11.18 -18.54
CA PRO A 250 -2.34 9.83 -18.06
C PRO A 250 -1.56 9.48 -16.77
N TYR A 251 -0.91 10.46 -16.16
CA TYR A 251 -0.13 10.30 -14.92
C TYR A 251 -0.78 11.08 -13.80
N THR A 252 -0.70 10.51 -12.61
CA THR A 252 -1.19 11.13 -11.38
C THR A 252 -0.04 11.25 -10.40
N PHE A 253 0.11 12.44 -9.81
CA PHE A 253 0.99 12.68 -8.66
C PHE A 253 0.14 12.98 -7.44
N GLU A 254 0.23 12.11 -6.43
CA GLU A 254 -0.40 12.29 -5.12
C GLU A 254 0.67 12.70 -4.12
N TYR A 255 0.35 13.66 -3.25
CA TYR A 255 1.30 14.14 -2.25
C TYR A 255 0.59 14.59 -0.97
N GLY A 256 1.25 14.33 0.16
CA GLY A 256 0.88 14.89 1.45
C GLY A 256 1.28 16.36 1.56
N VAL A 257 0.38 17.21 2.09
CA VAL A 257 0.64 18.64 2.38
C VAL A 257 0.78 18.92 3.87
N THR A 258 0.51 17.93 4.72
CA THR A 258 0.79 18.00 6.16
C THR A 258 1.89 17.00 6.48
N GLY A 259 2.64 17.22 7.56
CA GLY A 259 3.65 16.24 7.99
C GLY A 259 3.04 14.85 8.19
N GLU A 260 3.84 13.83 7.86
CA GLU A 260 3.48 12.42 7.94
C GLU A 260 3.31 11.96 9.39
N ARG A 261 2.29 11.13 9.63
CA ARG A 261 1.98 10.58 10.96
C ARG A 261 1.54 9.12 10.82
N THR A 262 1.64 8.41 11.93
CA THR A 262 1.15 7.03 12.07
C THR A 262 -0.14 7.02 12.88
N ALA A 263 -1.12 6.23 12.46
CA ALA A 263 -2.26 5.87 13.28
C ALA A 263 -1.91 4.60 14.09
N TYR A 264 -2.33 4.57 15.35
CA TYR A 264 -2.07 3.46 16.26
C TYR A 264 -3.37 2.73 16.61
N PRO A 265 -3.32 1.40 16.79
CA PRO A 265 -4.46 0.64 17.26
C PRO A 265 -4.77 0.99 18.73
N ASP A 266 -6.04 0.84 19.13
CA ASP A 266 -6.41 0.84 20.55
C ASP A 266 -6.09 -0.52 21.18
N VAL A 267 -6.17 -1.59 20.38
CA VAL A 267 -5.83 -2.96 20.76
C VAL A 267 -4.80 -3.50 19.78
N GLU A 268 -3.55 -3.59 20.25
CA GLU A 268 -2.43 -4.10 19.47
C GLU A 268 -2.47 -5.64 19.41
N ILE A 269 -2.51 -6.17 18.19
CA ILE A 269 -2.50 -7.61 17.91
C ILE A 269 -1.64 -7.84 16.66
N ASP A 270 -0.54 -8.55 16.84
CA ASP A 270 0.26 -9.03 15.72
C ASP A 270 -0.48 -10.16 14.99
N ASN A 271 -0.51 -10.09 13.66
CA ASN A 271 -1.10 -11.14 12.84
C ASN A 271 -0.03 -12.13 12.40
N GLU A 272 -0.35 -13.42 12.46
CA GLU A 272 0.49 -14.48 11.90
C GLU A 272 -0.23 -15.05 10.67
N ALA A 273 0.50 -15.36 9.60
CA ALA A 273 -0.10 -15.90 8.37
C ALA A 273 -0.99 -17.14 8.61
N ALA A 274 -0.69 -17.95 9.64
CA ALA A 274 -1.45 -19.14 9.98
C ALA A 274 -2.84 -18.88 10.58
N GLN A 275 -3.09 -17.69 11.17
CA GLN A 275 -4.35 -17.38 11.86
C GLN A 275 -4.61 -15.88 11.88
N ASP A 276 -5.80 -15.47 11.41
CA ASP A 276 -6.26 -14.09 11.48
C ASP A 276 -6.74 -13.71 12.89
N LYS A 277 -5.78 -13.49 13.80
CA LYS A 277 -6.04 -13.16 15.21
C LYS A 277 -6.75 -11.81 15.37
N ILE A 278 -6.46 -10.87 14.46
CA ILE A 278 -7.08 -9.54 14.43
C ILE A 278 -8.59 -9.67 14.17
N LEU A 279 -8.97 -10.41 13.13
CA LEU A 279 -10.38 -10.62 12.80
C LEU A 279 -11.09 -11.46 13.87
N GLU A 280 -10.44 -12.50 14.41
CA GLU A 280 -11.01 -13.32 15.48
C GLU A 280 -11.34 -12.47 16.72
N PHE A 281 -10.42 -11.59 17.13
CA PHE A 281 -10.67 -10.64 18.22
C PHE A 281 -11.89 -9.78 17.90
N ALA A 282 -11.95 -9.18 16.72
CA ALA A 282 -13.01 -8.26 16.34
C ALA A 282 -14.40 -8.92 16.35
N VAL A 283 -14.52 -10.12 15.76
CA VAL A 283 -15.78 -10.88 15.74
C VAL A 283 -16.21 -11.24 17.15
N ASN A 284 -15.28 -11.67 18.01
CA ASN A 284 -15.59 -12.01 19.40
C ASN A 284 -15.95 -10.77 20.23
N HIS A 285 -15.31 -9.63 19.98
CA HIS A 285 -15.59 -8.40 20.70
C HIS A 285 -16.99 -7.88 20.40
N VAL A 286 -17.37 -7.81 19.12
CA VAL A 286 -18.69 -7.32 18.69
C VAL A 286 -19.83 -8.19 19.24
N ARG A 287 -19.64 -9.51 19.34
CA ARG A 287 -20.64 -10.42 19.93
C ARG A 287 -20.94 -10.17 21.41
N ASN A 288 -20.03 -9.51 22.11
CA ASN A 288 -20.13 -9.27 23.55
C ASN A 288 -20.61 -7.84 23.89
N ILE A 289 -20.92 -7.03 22.88
CA ILE A 289 -21.55 -5.70 22.99
C ILE A 289 -23.07 -5.88 22.92
#